data_AF-A0AA36MW46-F1
#
_entry.id   AF-A0AA36MW46-F1
#
_cell.length_a   1.000
_cell.length_b   1.000
_cell.length_c   1.000
_cell.angle_alpha   90.00
_cell.angle_beta   90.00
_cell.angle_gamma   90.00
#
_symmetry.space_group_name_H-M   'P 1'
#
loop_
_entity.id
_entity.type
_entity.pdbx_description
1 polymer ?
#
loop_
_entity_poly.entity_id
_entity_poly.type
_entity_poly.pdbx_seq_one_letter_code
_entity_poly.pdbx_strand_id
1 'polypeptide(L)'
;MQEVCMNTWPSTATPTLESLEGTDLQLVQGTARCRLLSLASPVLRAVGSSRLEICNGGELFDRIVADGKFTEKAAAFCVQQMLRAVNYMHLNCIMHRDLKPENWLLAETEAIEKTSLKLIDFGLSKRFAPGEFALTKAGTPYYVAPEVLSGRYNELSDVWSIGVIMYILLSGSPPFAGKDTTEVLEAVRRAELTFDQKEWKAISQEAQNMLKVLLTKDPRARVSADAALKEEWLTKQHTASQDLVQASQVVVQNLKSFAVMNKLKKAALNVIATQLTDDAIKDLKELFMAMDDNNDGTLSVGELREGLEKAGVAVPADLAAMMERIDTDGSGVIDYSEFMAATLDKREWVAEDACWRAFKTFDQDGSGSIDKEELMKLLGGSTVVNDMQIKYTAKEVDAIMKEVDLNGDGKIDFEEFMAMMRKMPKDRKAIIGIGLGSPSKPKP
;
A
#
# COMPACT_ATOMS: atom_id res chain seq x y z
N MET A 1 -31.35 44.54 13.46
CA MET A 1 -32.20 43.33 13.40
C MET A 1 -31.58 42.42 12.36
N GLN A 2 -30.40 41.80 12.52
CA GLN A 2 -29.88 40.91 13.56
C GLN A 2 -30.83 39.79 13.99
N GLU A 3 -30.32 38.57 13.76
CA GLU A 3 -30.75 37.23 14.17
C GLU A 3 -32.01 36.65 13.50
N VAL A 4 -31.84 35.51 12.84
CA VAL A 4 -32.41 34.20 13.26
C VAL A 4 -32.02 33.11 12.24
N CYS A 5 -31.50 31.99 12.74
CA CYS A 5 -31.31 30.67 12.12
C CYS A 5 -30.10 30.40 11.19
N MET A 6 -28.88 30.51 11.74
CA MET A 6 -27.78 29.58 11.43
C MET A 6 -27.51 28.73 12.66
N ASN A 7 -27.96 27.48 12.69
CA ASN A 7 -27.50 26.45 13.64
C ASN A 7 -27.88 25.07 13.08
N THR A 8 -26.86 24.29 12.67
CA THR A 8 -26.77 22.79 12.61
C THR A 8 -25.62 22.29 11.70
N TRP A 9 -24.55 23.07 11.55
CA TRP A 9 -23.23 22.60 11.14
C TRP A 9 -22.25 23.13 12.19
N PRO A 10 -21.33 22.32 12.74
CA PRO A 10 -20.35 22.84 13.68
C PRO A 10 -19.40 23.77 12.92
N SER A 11 -19.59 25.07 13.12
CA SER A 11 -18.53 26.04 12.88
C SER A 11 -17.44 25.78 13.91
N THR A 12 -16.19 25.81 13.44
CA THR A 12 -15.00 25.64 14.27
C THR A 12 -14.95 26.71 15.36
N ALA A 13 -15.41 26.37 16.55
CA ALA A 13 -15.03 27.05 17.77
C ALA A 13 -13.72 26.43 18.25
N THR A 14 -12.64 27.20 18.24
CA THR A 14 -11.43 26.89 19.00
C THR A 14 -11.79 26.83 20.49
N PRO A 15 -11.63 25.67 21.17
CA PRO A 15 -11.74 25.63 22.61
C PRO A 15 -10.53 26.34 23.21
N THR A 16 -10.76 27.24 24.17
CA THR A 16 -9.69 27.76 25.03
C THR A 16 -9.21 26.64 25.95
N LEU A 17 -7.89 26.66 26.19
CA LEU A 17 -7.04 25.60 26.76
C LEU A 17 -7.35 25.14 28.20
N GLU A 18 -8.43 25.61 28.84
CA GLU A 18 -8.68 25.39 30.28
C GLU A 18 -9.98 24.62 30.61
N SER A 19 -10.77 24.16 29.63
CA SER A 19 -12.11 23.56 29.90
C SER A 19 -12.24 22.05 29.69
N LEU A 20 -11.14 21.30 29.51
CA LEU A 20 -11.19 19.84 29.26
C LEU A 20 -10.29 18.99 30.19
N GLU A 21 -10.06 19.41 31.43
CA GLU A 21 -9.30 18.60 32.40
C GLU A 21 -10.12 17.47 33.09
N GLY A 22 -11.36 17.21 32.66
CA GLY A 22 -12.30 16.42 33.47
C GLY A 22 -12.49 14.94 33.16
N THR A 23 -12.54 14.50 31.88
CA THR A 23 -13.22 13.21 31.58
C THR A 23 -12.68 12.33 30.45
N ASP A 24 -11.56 12.64 29.78
CA ASP A 24 -11.06 11.82 28.65
C ASP A 24 -9.62 11.31 28.80
N LEU A 25 -9.18 11.04 30.03
CA LEU A 25 -7.82 10.62 30.34
C LEU A 25 -7.53 9.10 30.21
N GLN A 26 -8.39 8.33 29.52
CA GLN A 26 -8.13 6.89 29.26
C GLN A 26 -7.78 6.55 27.81
N LEU A 27 -7.74 7.51 26.87
CA LEU A 27 -7.49 7.23 25.44
C LEU A 27 -6.13 7.71 24.90
N VAL A 28 -5.16 8.05 25.77
CA VAL A 28 -3.91 8.71 25.34
C VAL A 28 -2.63 7.86 25.50
N GLN A 29 -2.71 6.54 25.72
CA GLN A 29 -1.50 5.68 25.79
C GLN A 29 -1.29 4.70 24.63
N GLY A 30 -2.16 4.66 23.60
CA GLY A 30 -1.94 3.89 22.37
C GLY A 30 -1.70 4.83 21.19
N THR A 31 -0.45 5.08 20.85
CA THR A 31 0.02 6.22 20.04
C THR A 31 -0.47 6.26 18.59
N ALA A 32 -1.43 7.14 18.29
CA ALA A 32 -1.51 7.86 17.02
C ALA A 32 -1.03 9.30 17.27
N ARG A 33 0.23 9.61 16.93
CA ARG A 33 0.78 10.98 17.09
C ARG A 33 0.33 11.86 15.93
N CYS A 34 -0.70 12.65 16.19
CA CYS A 34 -1.15 13.78 15.37
C CYS A 34 -0.28 15.02 15.66
N ARG A 35 0.10 15.78 14.62
CA ARG A 35 0.20 17.26 14.65
C ARG A 35 0.36 17.82 13.22
N LEU A 36 -0.39 18.89 12.97
CA LEU A 36 -0.35 19.77 11.80
C LEU A 36 1.00 20.48 11.65
N LEU A 37 1.34 20.89 10.41
CA LEU A 37 1.85 22.24 10.13
C LEU A 37 1.57 22.63 8.67
N SER A 38 0.83 23.73 8.51
CA SER A 38 0.79 24.55 7.30
C SER A 38 1.95 25.54 7.36
N LEU A 39 2.69 25.66 6.25
CA LEU A 39 3.16 26.90 5.60
C LEU A 39 4.46 26.62 4.81
N ALA A 40 4.36 26.78 3.49
CA ALA A 40 5.42 26.97 2.50
C ALA A 40 6.54 25.91 2.38
N SER A 41 6.56 25.20 1.24
CA SER A 41 7.65 24.34 0.74
C SER A 41 7.78 22.96 1.41
N PRO A 42 8.43 21.98 0.74
CA PRO A 42 7.87 20.68 0.38
C PRO A 42 7.27 19.93 1.59
N VAL A 43 6.00 19.59 1.46
CA VAL A 43 5.13 19.10 2.54
C VAL A 43 5.37 17.62 2.81
N LEU A 44 5.19 17.23 4.06
CA LEU A 44 5.91 16.18 4.76
C LEU A 44 4.88 15.39 5.66
N ARG A 45 4.69 14.03 5.60
CA ARG A 45 4.08 13.16 6.70
C ARG A 45 4.43 11.61 6.77
N ALA A 46 4.17 10.93 7.91
CA ALA A 46 5.14 10.13 8.72
C ALA A 46 5.27 8.59 8.64
N VAL A 47 6.52 8.12 8.80
CA VAL A 47 6.98 6.76 9.14
C VAL A 47 7.70 6.79 10.50
N GLY A 48 7.62 5.70 11.28
CA GLY A 48 8.24 5.58 12.62
C GLY A 48 9.68 6.09 12.65
N SER A 49 9.95 7.00 13.60
CA SER A 49 11.14 7.87 13.70
C SER A 49 11.30 8.92 12.59
N SER A 50 10.35 9.86 12.54
CA SER A 50 10.55 11.26 12.10
C SER A 50 10.91 11.51 10.63
N ARG A 51 10.72 10.55 9.73
CA ARG A 51 10.87 10.79 8.29
C ARG A 51 9.63 10.38 7.52
N LEU A 52 9.40 11.09 6.44
CA LEU A 52 8.18 11.15 5.69
C LEU A 52 8.61 10.97 4.23
N GLU A 53 7.91 10.15 3.46
CA GLU A 53 8.25 9.96 2.06
C GLU A 53 7.87 11.22 1.27
N ILE A 54 8.77 11.71 0.41
CA ILE A 54 8.53 12.88 -0.43
C ILE A 54 7.89 12.40 -1.73
N CYS A 55 6.65 12.80 -1.98
CA CYS A 55 5.98 12.61 -3.27
C CYS A 55 6.35 13.77 -4.20
N ASN A 56 7.18 13.51 -5.21
CA ASN A 56 7.68 14.54 -6.13
C ASN A 56 6.71 14.82 -7.30
N GLY A 57 5.74 13.94 -7.53
CA GLY A 57 4.80 14.01 -8.65
C GLY A 57 3.67 15.03 -8.46
N GLY A 58 3.49 15.58 -7.26
CA GLY A 58 2.46 16.58 -6.94
C GLY A 58 1.05 15.99 -6.82
N GLU A 59 0.05 16.88 -6.80
CA GLU A 59 -1.37 16.50 -6.72
C GLU A 59 -1.87 15.88 -8.03
N LEU A 60 -2.74 14.87 -7.91
CA LEU A 60 -3.29 14.15 -9.05
C LEU A 60 -3.92 15.08 -10.10
N PHE A 61 -4.72 16.06 -9.67
CA PHE A 61 -5.46 16.92 -10.59
C PHE A 61 -4.56 17.91 -11.33
N ASP A 62 -3.61 18.53 -10.62
CA ASP A 62 -2.65 19.45 -11.23
C ASP A 62 -1.88 18.78 -12.35
N ARG A 63 -1.47 17.52 -12.14
CA ARG A 63 -0.76 16.77 -13.14
C ARG A 63 -1.59 16.52 -14.39
N ILE A 64 -2.86 16.17 -14.23
CA ILE A 64 -3.66 15.78 -15.39
C ILE A 64 -4.15 16.99 -16.18
N VAL A 65 -4.38 18.13 -15.51
CA VAL A 65 -4.59 19.42 -16.18
C VAL A 65 -3.35 19.79 -17.01
N ALA A 66 -2.14 19.57 -16.48
CA ALA A 66 -0.89 19.86 -17.18
C ALA A 66 -0.62 18.95 -18.40
N ASP A 67 -0.96 17.65 -18.31
CA ASP A 67 -0.71 16.67 -19.38
C ASP A 67 -1.71 16.75 -20.55
N GLY A 68 -2.74 17.61 -20.44
CA GLY A 68 -3.49 18.14 -21.58
C GLY A 68 -4.59 17.25 -22.16
N LYS A 69 -4.73 15.98 -21.72
CA LYS A 69 -5.91 15.11 -21.95
C LYS A 69 -6.03 13.99 -20.90
N PHE A 70 -7.21 13.84 -20.32
CA PHE A 70 -7.60 12.61 -19.62
C PHE A 70 -7.97 11.52 -20.62
N THR A 71 -7.23 10.43 -20.64
CA THR A 71 -7.64 9.22 -21.35
C THR A 71 -8.36 8.29 -20.39
N GLU A 72 -9.28 7.45 -20.90
CA GLU A 72 -9.90 6.41 -20.07
C GLU A 72 -8.85 5.47 -19.46
N LYS A 73 -7.76 5.20 -20.18
CA LYS A 73 -6.66 4.36 -19.67
C LYS A 73 -5.99 4.98 -18.44
N ALA A 74 -5.65 6.27 -18.50
CA ALA A 74 -5.06 6.97 -17.36
C ALA A 74 -6.06 7.05 -16.18
N ALA A 75 -7.33 7.33 -16.45
CA ALA A 75 -8.37 7.33 -15.41
C ALA A 75 -8.54 5.94 -14.75
N ALA A 76 -8.55 4.87 -15.55
CA ALA A 76 -8.62 3.50 -15.07
C ALA A 76 -7.43 3.14 -14.17
N PHE A 77 -6.22 3.55 -14.56
CA PHE A 77 -5.02 3.34 -13.75
C PHE A 77 -5.11 4.02 -12.38
N CYS A 78 -5.57 5.28 -12.33
CA CYS A 78 -5.78 5.99 -11.07
C CYS A 78 -6.88 5.34 -10.22
N VAL A 79 -8.05 5.07 -10.81
CA VAL A 79 -9.20 4.50 -10.10
C VAL A 79 -8.88 3.11 -9.54
N GLN A 80 -8.14 2.28 -10.26
CA GLN A 80 -7.67 0.99 -9.77
C GLN A 80 -6.80 1.13 -8.52
N GLN A 81 -5.82 2.04 -8.53
CA GLN A 81 -4.97 2.28 -7.36
C GLN A 81 -5.77 2.82 -6.17
N MET A 82 -6.72 3.73 -6.42
CA MET A 82 -7.61 4.25 -5.36
C MET A 82 -8.46 3.15 -4.73
N LEU A 83 -9.09 2.31 -5.55
CA LEU A 83 -9.92 1.20 -5.09
C LEU A 83 -9.10 0.17 -4.31
N ARG A 84 -7.87 -0.15 -4.74
CA ARG A 84 -6.96 -1.03 -3.99
C ARG A 84 -6.63 -0.49 -2.60
N ALA A 85 -6.23 0.78 -2.53
CA ALA A 85 -5.92 1.42 -1.25
C ALA A 85 -7.13 1.43 -0.30
N VAL A 86 -8.32 1.74 -0.83
CA VAL A 86 -9.56 1.76 -0.05
C VAL A 86 -10.00 0.34 0.34
N ASN A 87 -9.84 -0.65 -0.53
CA ASN A 87 -10.14 -2.06 -0.22
C ASN A 87 -9.30 -2.54 0.96
N TYR A 88 -7.98 -2.29 0.91
CA TYR A 88 -7.07 -2.60 2.00
C TYR A 88 -7.50 -1.95 3.33
N MET A 89 -7.88 -0.67 3.29
CA MET A 89 -8.39 0.03 4.48
C MET A 89 -9.67 -0.60 5.02
N HIS A 90 -10.63 -0.92 4.14
CA HIS A 90 -11.92 -1.49 4.50
C HIS A 90 -11.77 -2.88 5.13
N LEU A 91 -10.90 -3.73 4.57
CA LEU A 91 -10.55 -5.04 5.14
C LEU A 91 -9.91 -4.91 6.53
N ASN A 92 -9.11 -3.86 6.73
CA ASN A 92 -8.52 -3.51 8.03
C ASN A 92 -9.47 -2.72 8.95
N CYS A 93 -10.77 -2.67 8.63
CA CYS A 93 -11.79 -2.02 9.43
C CYS A 93 -11.55 -0.52 9.64
N ILE A 94 -11.05 0.17 8.61
CA ILE A 94 -10.79 1.62 8.57
C ILE A 94 -11.53 2.25 7.38
N MET A 95 -12.24 3.35 7.62
CA MET A 95 -12.82 4.20 6.58
C MET A 95 -12.11 5.56 6.54
N HIS A 96 -11.88 6.12 5.35
CA HIS A 96 -11.14 7.37 5.16
C HIS A 96 -12.01 8.62 5.41
N ARG A 97 -13.22 8.65 4.86
CA ARG A 97 -14.26 9.69 5.03
C ARG A 97 -13.98 11.08 4.43
N ASP A 98 -12.80 11.32 3.85
CA ASP A 98 -12.50 12.54 3.10
C ASP A 98 -11.68 12.26 1.83
N LEU A 99 -12.13 11.31 1.01
CA LEU A 99 -11.48 11.06 -0.28
C LEU A 99 -11.84 12.17 -1.27
N LYS A 100 -10.80 12.81 -1.79
CA LYS A 100 -10.87 13.90 -2.76
C LYS A 100 -9.54 13.97 -3.52
N PRO A 101 -9.49 14.58 -4.71
CA PRO A 101 -8.27 14.68 -5.50
C PRO A 101 -7.04 15.22 -4.77
N GLU A 102 -7.25 16.21 -3.91
CA GLU A 102 -6.21 16.87 -3.12
C GLU A 102 -5.53 15.91 -2.13
N ASN A 103 -6.19 14.80 -1.80
CA ASN A 103 -5.67 13.75 -0.92
C ASN A 103 -4.99 12.60 -1.69
N TRP A 104 -4.77 12.75 -3.00
CA TRP A 104 -4.04 11.78 -3.82
C TRP A 104 -2.80 12.42 -4.45
N LEU A 105 -1.63 11.97 -4.03
CA LEU A 105 -0.35 12.44 -4.56
C LEU A 105 0.29 11.40 -5.49
N LEU A 106 1.03 11.88 -6.48
CA LEU A 106 1.88 11.04 -7.33
C LEU A 106 3.27 10.96 -6.71
N ALA A 107 3.79 9.75 -6.55
CA ALA A 107 5.10 9.51 -5.96
C ALA A 107 6.21 10.11 -6.85
N GLU A 108 6.17 9.83 -8.15
CA GLU A 108 7.15 10.28 -9.13
C GLU A 108 6.55 11.24 -10.17
N THR A 109 7.42 11.98 -10.87
CA THR A 109 7.06 12.87 -11.99
C THR A 109 6.92 12.15 -13.33
N GLU A 110 7.05 10.82 -13.37
CA GLU A 110 6.87 10.01 -14.58
C GLU A 110 5.44 10.09 -15.15
N ALA A 111 5.22 9.44 -16.30
CA ALA A 111 3.87 9.29 -16.86
C ALA A 111 2.94 8.59 -15.85
N ILE A 112 1.64 8.92 -15.88
CA ILE A 112 0.65 8.41 -14.91
C ILE A 112 0.69 6.89 -14.82
N GLU A 113 0.80 6.19 -15.95
CA GLU A 113 0.82 4.72 -16.02
C GLU A 113 2.10 4.09 -15.44
N LYS A 114 3.02 4.92 -14.94
CA LYS A 114 4.33 4.56 -14.43
C LYS A 114 4.61 5.15 -13.04
N THR A 115 3.66 5.84 -12.41
CA THR A 115 3.87 6.46 -11.09
C THR A 115 2.87 5.90 -10.09
N SER A 116 3.32 5.76 -8.85
CA SER A 116 2.47 5.28 -7.76
C SER A 116 1.56 6.39 -7.23
N LEU A 117 0.27 6.10 -7.06
CA LEU A 117 -0.67 6.99 -6.39
C LEU A 117 -0.67 6.72 -4.87
N LYS A 118 -0.48 7.77 -4.07
CA LYS A 118 -0.36 7.70 -2.62
C LYS A 118 -1.52 8.45 -1.98
N LEU A 119 -2.30 7.76 -1.16
CA LEU A 119 -3.35 8.37 -0.34
C LEU A 119 -2.71 9.10 0.84
N ILE A 120 -3.08 10.36 1.02
CA ILE A 120 -2.64 11.19 2.14
C ILE A 120 -3.82 11.67 2.99
N ASP A 121 -3.50 12.25 4.14
CA ASP A 121 -4.42 12.90 5.08
C ASP A 121 -5.53 12.03 5.68
N PHE A 122 -5.13 11.20 6.65
CA PHE A 122 -6.02 10.39 7.47
C PHE A 122 -6.64 11.19 8.65
N GLY A 123 -6.64 12.53 8.60
CA GLY A 123 -7.12 13.38 9.70
C GLY A 123 -8.60 13.17 10.05
N LEU A 124 -9.39 12.70 9.09
CA LEU A 124 -10.79 12.36 9.26
C LEU A 124 -11.05 10.84 9.26
N SER A 125 -10.05 9.97 9.21
CA SER A 125 -10.29 8.52 9.18
C SER A 125 -10.87 7.98 10.50
N LYS A 126 -11.60 6.86 10.44
CA LYS A 126 -12.20 6.20 11.62
C LYS A 126 -12.13 4.67 11.51
N ARG A 127 -11.84 3.99 12.62
CA ARG A 127 -12.02 2.53 12.74
C ARG A 127 -13.49 2.18 12.98
N PHE A 128 -13.94 1.07 12.41
CA PHE A 128 -15.31 0.58 12.55
C PHE A 128 -15.34 -0.91 12.85
N ALA A 129 -16.34 -1.41 13.58
CA ALA A 129 -16.62 -2.84 13.61
C ALA A 129 -17.53 -3.24 12.44
N PRO A 130 -17.47 -4.49 11.92
CA PRO A 130 -18.41 -4.96 10.91
C PRO A 130 -19.87 -4.72 11.31
N GLY A 131 -20.61 -3.98 10.47
CA GLY A 131 -22.00 -3.59 10.73
C GLY A 131 -22.19 -2.32 11.56
N GLU A 132 -21.11 -1.66 12.01
CA GLU A 132 -21.17 -0.35 12.68
C GLU A 132 -21.37 0.79 11.67
N PHE A 133 -22.10 1.82 12.08
CA PHE A 133 -22.28 3.04 11.29
C PHE A 133 -21.55 4.22 11.94
N ALA A 134 -20.93 5.06 11.11
CA ALA A 134 -20.46 6.37 11.52
C ALA A 134 -21.64 7.35 11.64
N LEU A 135 -21.64 8.13 12.73
CA LEU A 135 -22.71 9.10 13.04
C LEU A 135 -22.28 10.57 12.89
N THR A 136 -20.98 10.83 12.85
CA THR A 136 -20.42 12.17 12.66
C THR A 136 -20.39 12.51 11.18
N LYS A 137 -21.05 13.60 10.76
CA LYS A 137 -20.91 14.13 9.39
C LYS A 137 -19.49 14.64 9.18
N ALA A 138 -18.82 14.15 8.14
CA ALA A 138 -17.45 14.52 7.78
C ALA A 138 -17.30 14.44 6.26
N GLY A 139 -16.26 15.07 5.73
CA GLY A 139 -15.93 15.06 4.31
C GLY A 139 -16.23 16.37 3.58
N THR A 140 -15.75 16.45 2.35
CA THR A 140 -15.86 17.63 1.49
C THR A 140 -17.16 17.59 0.66
N PRO A 141 -18.00 18.65 0.62
CA PRO A 141 -19.36 18.61 0.05
C PRO A 141 -19.50 18.10 -1.39
N TYR A 142 -18.48 18.24 -2.23
CA TYR A 142 -18.50 17.78 -3.62
C TYR A 142 -18.31 16.27 -3.77
N TYR A 143 -17.66 15.62 -2.80
CA TYR A 143 -17.25 14.21 -2.88
C TYR A 143 -18.01 13.31 -1.90
N VAL A 144 -18.82 13.92 -1.03
CA VAL A 144 -19.53 13.23 0.05
C VAL A 144 -20.70 12.39 -0.47
N ALA A 145 -20.91 11.21 0.12
CA ALA A 145 -22.02 10.34 -0.21
C ALA A 145 -23.37 10.83 0.37
N PRO A 146 -24.52 10.53 -0.26
CA PRO A 146 -25.83 11.02 0.17
C PRO A 146 -26.19 10.59 1.61
N GLU A 147 -25.81 9.38 2.01
CA GLU A 147 -26.05 8.83 3.34
C GLU A 147 -25.24 9.53 4.45
N VAL A 148 -24.07 10.10 4.12
CA VAL A 148 -23.27 10.89 5.07
C VAL A 148 -24.02 12.17 5.44
N LEU A 149 -24.75 12.77 4.50
CA LEU A 149 -25.60 13.94 4.77
C LEU A 149 -26.74 13.62 5.74
N SER A 150 -27.18 12.36 5.74
CA SER A 150 -28.17 11.82 6.67
C SER A 150 -27.58 11.51 8.05
N GLY A 151 -26.25 11.52 8.20
CA GLY A 151 -25.54 11.30 9.45
C GLY A 151 -25.49 9.83 9.88
N ARG A 152 -25.70 8.88 8.97
CA ARG A 152 -25.55 7.45 9.24
C ARG A 152 -25.04 6.75 7.98
N TYR A 153 -23.80 6.29 8.02
CA TYR A 153 -23.11 5.73 6.85
C TYR A 153 -22.06 4.70 7.27
N ASN A 154 -21.62 3.90 6.30
CA ASN A 154 -20.58 2.88 6.46
C ASN A 154 -19.40 3.18 5.51
N GLU A 155 -18.45 2.26 5.42
CA GLU A 155 -17.23 2.36 4.62
C GLU A 155 -17.48 2.59 3.12
N LEU A 156 -18.64 2.16 2.60
CA LEU A 156 -19.02 2.36 1.20
C LEU A 156 -19.19 3.84 0.80
N SER A 157 -19.18 4.77 1.76
CA SER A 157 -19.07 6.20 1.46
C SER A 157 -17.77 6.54 0.73
N ASP A 158 -16.67 5.84 1.01
CA ASP A 158 -15.38 6.03 0.34
C ASP A 158 -15.47 5.61 -1.14
N VAL A 159 -16.20 4.53 -1.44
CA VAL A 159 -16.41 4.04 -2.82
C VAL A 159 -17.20 5.07 -3.63
N TRP A 160 -18.18 5.73 -3.03
CA TRP A 160 -18.89 6.85 -3.68
C TRP A 160 -17.95 7.99 -4.00
N SER A 161 -17.09 8.39 -3.06
CA SER A 161 -16.12 9.47 -3.28
C SER A 161 -15.17 9.15 -4.43
N ILE A 162 -14.72 7.89 -4.56
CA ILE A 162 -13.95 7.42 -5.74
C ILE A 162 -14.79 7.54 -7.02
N GLY A 163 -16.08 7.19 -6.99
CA GLY A 163 -16.98 7.39 -8.13
C GLY A 163 -17.09 8.85 -8.57
N VAL A 164 -17.15 9.79 -7.61
CA VAL A 164 -17.15 11.23 -7.91
C VAL A 164 -15.82 11.64 -8.55
N ILE A 165 -14.70 11.20 -7.99
CA ILE A 165 -13.37 11.46 -8.54
C ILE A 165 -13.31 10.92 -9.98
N MET A 166 -13.66 9.65 -10.21
CA MET A 166 -13.70 9.02 -11.53
C MET A 166 -14.53 9.83 -12.54
N TYR A 167 -15.72 10.30 -12.15
CA TYR A 167 -16.57 11.11 -13.03
C TYR A 167 -15.84 12.40 -13.45
N ILE A 168 -15.14 13.05 -12.52
CA ILE A 168 -14.37 14.26 -12.81
C ILE A 168 -13.13 13.94 -13.65
N LEU A 169 -12.43 12.83 -13.39
CA LEU A 169 -11.31 12.41 -14.24
C LEU A 169 -11.78 12.19 -15.69
N LEU A 170 -12.97 11.64 -15.90
CA LEU A 170 -13.47 11.34 -17.24
C LEU A 170 -14.07 12.55 -17.98
N SER A 171 -14.76 13.44 -17.27
CA SER A 171 -15.52 14.56 -17.90
C SER A 171 -14.94 15.95 -17.65
N GLY A 172 -14.02 16.08 -16.69
CA GLY A 172 -13.51 17.37 -16.21
C GLY A 172 -14.50 18.18 -15.36
N SER A 173 -15.71 17.67 -15.10
CA SER A 173 -16.76 18.33 -14.33
C SER A 173 -17.29 17.42 -13.22
N PRO A 174 -17.80 17.95 -12.09
CA PRO A 174 -18.40 17.12 -11.05
C PRO A 174 -19.77 16.55 -11.49
N PRO A 175 -20.14 15.34 -11.01
CA PRO A 175 -21.44 14.72 -11.32
C PRO A 175 -22.62 15.46 -10.68
N PHE A 176 -22.38 16.08 -9.51
CA PHE A 176 -23.40 16.79 -8.74
C PHE A 176 -22.93 18.23 -8.53
N ALA A 177 -23.46 19.15 -9.34
CA ALA A 177 -23.08 20.55 -9.36
C ALA A 177 -24.25 21.45 -8.96
N GLY A 178 -23.92 22.65 -8.47
CA GLY A 178 -24.88 23.70 -8.09
C GLY A 178 -24.17 25.05 -8.02
N LYS A 179 -24.94 26.14 -7.99
CA LYS A 179 -24.39 27.50 -7.91
C LYS A 179 -23.81 27.82 -6.53
N ASP A 180 -24.30 27.14 -5.50
CA ASP A 180 -23.84 27.26 -4.14
C ASP A 180 -23.82 25.88 -3.45
N THR A 181 -23.28 25.85 -2.23
CA THR A 181 -23.18 24.61 -1.44
C THR A 181 -24.54 23.97 -1.17
N THR A 182 -25.61 24.75 -1.02
CA THR A 182 -26.95 24.21 -0.77
C THR A 182 -27.46 23.46 -1.99
N GLU A 183 -27.34 24.06 -3.18
CA GLU A 183 -27.71 23.41 -4.44
C GLU A 183 -26.89 22.14 -4.70
N VAL A 184 -25.59 22.16 -4.41
CA VAL A 184 -24.71 20.98 -4.52
C VAL A 184 -25.18 19.86 -3.59
N LEU A 185 -25.44 20.17 -2.31
CA LEU A 185 -25.90 19.18 -1.34
C LEU A 185 -27.28 18.60 -1.72
N GLU A 186 -28.16 19.40 -2.30
CA GLU A 186 -29.44 18.93 -2.85
C GLU A 186 -29.24 18.02 -4.07
N ALA A 187 -28.31 18.34 -4.97
CA ALA A 187 -27.95 17.47 -6.09
C ALA A 187 -27.39 16.12 -5.60
N VAL A 188 -26.50 16.14 -4.60
CA VAL A 188 -25.98 14.92 -3.95
C VAL A 188 -27.12 14.12 -3.31
N ARG A 189 -28.06 14.76 -2.59
CA ARG A 189 -29.23 14.07 -2.02
C ARG A 189 -30.11 13.40 -3.08
N ARG A 190 -30.29 14.02 -4.25
CA ARG A 190 -31.03 13.41 -5.36
C ARG A 190 -30.26 12.24 -5.96
N ALA A 191 -28.94 12.37 -6.13
CA ALA A 191 -28.06 11.38 -6.73
C ALA A 191 -28.46 11.02 -8.17
N GLU A 192 -28.92 12.02 -8.93
CA GLU A 192 -29.30 11.87 -10.33
C GLU A 192 -28.05 11.96 -11.22
N LEU A 193 -27.54 10.80 -11.64
CA LEU A 193 -26.38 10.70 -12.52
C LEU A 193 -26.80 10.82 -13.99
N THR A 194 -26.18 11.73 -14.73
CA THR A 194 -26.45 11.95 -16.17
C THR A 194 -25.16 11.90 -16.99
N PHE A 195 -25.29 11.56 -18.27
CA PHE A 195 -24.17 11.45 -19.23
C PHE A 195 -24.47 12.27 -20.50
N ASP A 196 -25.24 13.35 -20.36
CA ASP A 196 -25.76 14.13 -21.49
C ASP A 196 -24.73 15.12 -22.08
N GLN A 197 -23.63 15.36 -21.37
CA GLN A 197 -22.58 16.28 -21.81
C GLN A 197 -21.82 15.70 -23.02
N LYS A 198 -21.28 16.58 -23.87
CA LYS A 198 -20.67 16.18 -25.16
C LYS A 198 -19.46 15.24 -24.97
N GLU A 199 -18.77 15.37 -23.85
CA GLU A 199 -17.60 14.61 -23.44
C GLU A 199 -17.92 13.11 -23.33
N TRP A 200 -19.11 12.78 -22.82
CA TRP A 200 -19.59 11.40 -22.64
C TRP A 200 -19.86 10.63 -23.93
N LYS A 201 -19.96 11.31 -25.06
CA LYS A 201 -20.10 10.65 -26.38
C LYS A 201 -18.85 9.87 -26.78
N ALA A 202 -17.69 10.26 -26.27
CA ALA A 202 -16.41 9.62 -26.54
C ALA A 202 -15.99 8.62 -25.46
N ILE A 203 -16.73 8.54 -24.35
CA ILE A 203 -16.43 7.69 -23.20
C ILE A 203 -17.19 6.37 -23.34
N SER A 204 -16.49 5.25 -23.13
CA SER A 204 -17.01 3.89 -23.28
C SER A 204 -18.24 3.63 -22.40
N GLN A 205 -19.09 2.70 -22.86
CA GLN A 205 -20.27 2.29 -22.08
C GLN A 205 -19.85 1.58 -20.80
N GLU A 206 -18.71 0.89 -20.83
CA GLU A 206 -18.07 0.22 -19.70
C GLU A 206 -17.68 1.22 -18.60
N ALA A 207 -17.04 2.35 -18.94
CA ALA A 207 -16.74 3.41 -17.97
C ALA A 207 -18.00 3.97 -17.31
N GLN A 208 -19.05 4.21 -18.11
CA GLN A 208 -20.33 4.69 -17.61
C GLN A 208 -21.03 3.66 -16.72
N ASN A 209 -20.90 2.37 -17.02
CA ASN A 209 -21.44 1.30 -16.18
C ASN A 209 -20.71 1.21 -14.85
N MET A 210 -19.38 1.34 -14.84
CA MET A 210 -18.59 1.41 -13.61
C MET A 210 -19.01 2.61 -12.74
N LEU A 211 -19.25 3.79 -13.34
CA LEU A 211 -19.77 4.94 -12.59
C LEU A 211 -21.14 4.69 -11.97
N LYS A 212 -22.05 3.99 -12.67
CA LYS A 212 -23.37 3.65 -12.12
C LYS A 212 -23.28 2.77 -10.88
N VAL A 213 -22.36 1.80 -10.85
CA VAL A 213 -22.20 0.92 -9.68
C VAL A 213 -21.48 1.61 -8.52
N LEU A 214 -20.47 2.45 -8.79
CA LEU A 214 -19.79 3.25 -7.75
C LEU A 214 -20.69 4.34 -7.14
N LEU A 215 -21.50 5.01 -7.98
CA LEU A 215 -22.40 6.09 -7.59
C LEU A 215 -23.85 5.60 -7.36
N THR A 216 -24.02 4.33 -6.98
CA THR A 216 -25.33 3.82 -6.58
C THR A 216 -25.76 4.47 -5.27
N LYS A 217 -26.96 5.08 -5.28
CA LYS A 217 -27.48 5.87 -4.16
C LYS A 217 -27.68 5.06 -2.87
N ASP A 218 -28.28 3.87 -2.97
CA ASP A 218 -28.47 2.99 -1.81
C ASP A 218 -27.15 2.29 -1.48
N PRO A 219 -26.53 2.56 -0.31
CA PRO A 219 -25.26 1.93 0.04
C PRO A 219 -25.32 0.40 0.04
N ARG A 220 -26.48 -0.19 0.31
CA ARG A 220 -26.65 -1.66 0.33
C ARG A 220 -26.59 -2.29 -1.06
N ALA A 221 -26.85 -1.50 -2.10
CA ALA A 221 -26.76 -1.91 -3.49
C ALA A 221 -25.48 -1.37 -4.17
N ARG A 222 -24.73 -0.49 -3.48
CA ARG A 222 -23.47 0.04 -3.97
C ARG A 222 -22.40 -1.04 -3.91
N VAL A 223 -21.62 -1.13 -4.97
CA VAL A 223 -20.52 -2.09 -5.08
C VAL A 223 -19.47 -1.85 -3.97
N SER A 224 -18.83 -2.90 -3.48
CA SER A 224 -17.66 -2.78 -2.60
C SER A 224 -16.41 -2.42 -3.41
N ALA A 225 -15.33 -2.00 -2.73
CA ALA A 225 -14.06 -1.74 -3.41
C ALA A 225 -13.51 -3.00 -4.11
N ASP A 226 -13.52 -4.16 -3.43
CA ASP A 226 -13.18 -5.47 -4.00
C ASP A 226 -14.00 -5.80 -5.26
N ALA A 227 -15.32 -5.67 -5.21
CA ALA A 227 -16.17 -6.01 -6.34
C ALA A 227 -15.97 -5.01 -7.51
N ALA A 228 -15.72 -3.73 -7.22
CA ALA A 228 -15.42 -2.73 -8.23
C ALA A 228 -14.12 -2.99 -8.99
N LEU A 229 -13.11 -3.59 -8.34
CA LEU A 229 -11.84 -3.97 -8.97
C LEU A 229 -12.02 -5.07 -10.03
N LYS A 230 -13.11 -5.82 -9.97
CA LYS A 230 -13.45 -6.93 -10.88
C LYS A 230 -14.32 -6.48 -12.06
N GLU A 231 -14.69 -5.21 -12.13
CA GLU A 231 -15.49 -4.65 -13.22
C GLU A 231 -14.73 -4.66 -14.55
N GLU A 232 -15.48 -4.92 -15.64
CA GLU A 232 -14.94 -5.12 -16.99
C GLU A 232 -14.08 -3.93 -17.48
N TRP A 233 -14.43 -2.72 -17.06
CA TRP A 233 -13.71 -1.50 -17.44
C TRP A 233 -12.25 -1.51 -16.95
N LEU A 234 -12.00 -2.04 -15.75
CA LEU A 234 -10.65 -2.14 -15.18
C LEU A 234 -9.90 -3.38 -15.67
N THR A 235 -10.57 -4.53 -15.79
CA THR A 235 -9.89 -5.79 -16.15
C THR A 235 -9.42 -5.81 -17.62
N LYS A 236 -10.13 -5.12 -18.54
CA LYS A 236 -9.73 -5.00 -19.97
C LYS A 236 -8.43 -4.25 -20.21
N GLN A 237 -7.92 -3.50 -19.24
CA GLN A 237 -6.69 -2.70 -19.42
C GLN A 237 -5.41 -3.52 -19.22
N HIS A 238 -5.52 -4.76 -18.72
CA HIS A 238 -4.40 -5.66 -18.44
C HIS A 238 -4.23 -6.71 -19.55
N THR A 239 -3.45 -6.40 -20.59
CA THR A 239 -2.95 -7.44 -21.51
C THR A 239 -1.63 -8.00 -20.98
N ALA A 240 -1.59 -9.30 -20.68
CA ALA A 240 -0.36 -9.98 -20.27
C ALA A 240 0.73 -9.83 -21.34
N SER A 241 1.79 -9.10 -21.02
CA SER A 241 2.96 -8.90 -21.88
C SER A 241 3.97 -10.04 -21.73
N GLN A 242 4.84 -10.24 -22.73
CA GLN A 242 5.98 -11.18 -22.60
C GLN A 242 6.92 -10.82 -21.44
N ASP A 243 6.99 -9.53 -21.08
CA ASP A 243 7.79 -9.04 -19.94
C ASP A 243 7.28 -9.60 -18.61
N LEU A 244 5.96 -9.77 -18.46
CA LEU A 244 5.34 -10.32 -17.25
C LEU A 244 5.73 -11.78 -17.00
N VAL A 245 5.88 -12.57 -18.08
CA VAL A 245 6.29 -13.98 -18.02
C VAL A 245 7.73 -14.10 -17.51
N GLN A 246 8.64 -13.28 -18.05
CA GLN A 246 10.04 -13.30 -17.67
C GLN A 246 10.25 -12.79 -16.23
N ALA A 247 9.54 -11.73 -15.83
CA ALA A 247 9.54 -11.22 -14.46
C ALA A 247 9.03 -12.28 -13.46
N SER A 248 7.96 -12.99 -13.80
CA SER A 248 7.38 -14.06 -12.98
C SER A 248 8.35 -15.23 -12.76
N GLN A 249 9.13 -15.61 -13.77
CA GLN A 249 10.16 -16.66 -13.63
C GLN A 249 11.29 -16.27 -12.69
N VAL A 250 11.75 -15.01 -12.76
CA VAL A 250 12.78 -14.48 -11.87
C VAL A 250 12.29 -14.48 -10.41
N VAL A 251 11.04 -14.09 -10.19
CA VAL A 251 10.43 -14.10 -8.86
C VAL A 251 10.38 -15.50 -8.27
N VAL A 252 9.96 -16.52 -9.02
CA VAL A 252 9.98 -17.91 -8.50
C VAL A 252 11.40 -18.34 -8.07
N GLN A 253 12.43 -17.97 -8.83
CA GLN A 253 13.82 -18.28 -8.46
C GLN A 253 14.27 -17.54 -7.20
N ASN A 254 13.88 -16.27 -7.05
CA ASN A 254 14.22 -15.48 -5.88
C ASN A 254 13.50 -16.00 -4.63
N LEU A 255 12.20 -16.31 -4.72
CA LEU A 255 11.41 -16.94 -3.66
C LEU A 255 12.02 -18.27 -3.21
N LYS A 256 12.46 -19.13 -4.15
CA LYS A 256 13.18 -20.39 -3.81
C LYS A 256 14.48 -20.12 -3.06
N SER A 257 15.25 -19.14 -3.52
CA SER A 257 16.51 -18.78 -2.88
C SER A 257 16.29 -18.17 -1.49
N PHE A 258 15.23 -17.40 -1.28
CA PHE A 258 14.89 -16.78 -0.01
C PHE A 258 14.41 -17.83 1.00
N ALA A 259 13.55 -18.76 0.59
CA ALA A 259 12.99 -19.81 1.45
C ALA A 259 14.08 -20.60 2.21
N VAL A 260 15.24 -20.84 1.59
CA VAL A 260 16.37 -21.60 2.16
C VAL A 260 17.38 -20.76 2.96
N MET A 261 17.21 -19.44 3.05
CA MET A 261 18.11 -18.58 3.82
C MET A 261 17.90 -18.75 5.33
N ASN A 262 18.96 -18.49 6.11
CA ASN A 262 18.85 -18.46 7.56
C ASN A 262 18.00 -17.26 8.03
N LYS A 263 17.47 -17.37 9.25
CA LYS A 263 16.47 -16.46 9.81
C LYS A 263 16.99 -15.03 10.00
N LEU A 264 18.26 -14.86 10.44
CA LEU A 264 18.89 -13.54 10.56
C LEU A 264 19.03 -12.85 9.21
N LYS A 265 19.42 -13.59 8.17
CA LYS A 265 19.50 -13.07 6.81
C LYS A 265 18.14 -12.63 6.27
N LYS A 266 17.07 -13.39 6.54
CA LYS A 266 15.69 -12.99 6.18
C LYS A 266 15.27 -11.70 6.89
N ALA A 267 15.52 -11.61 8.19
CA ALA A 267 15.24 -10.40 8.96
C ALA A 267 16.01 -9.18 8.42
N ALA A 268 17.29 -9.35 8.08
CA ALA A 268 18.09 -8.31 7.45
C ALA A 268 17.54 -7.88 6.09
N LEU A 269 17.08 -8.83 5.26
CA LEU A 269 16.47 -8.52 3.97
C LEU A 269 15.15 -7.77 4.11
N ASN A 270 14.30 -8.09 5.09
CA ASN A 270 13.09 -7.32 5.40
C ASN A 270 13.44 -5.86 5.77
N VAL A 271 14.46 -5.67 6.62
CA VAL A 271 14.93 -4.32 6.97
C VAL A 271 15.48 -3.58 5.74
N ILE A 272 16.21 -4.26 4.86
CA ILE A 272 16.71 -3.63 3.62
C ILE A 272 15.54 -3.25 2.71
N ALA A 273 14.60 -4.16 2.49
CA ALA A 273 13.45 -3.97 1.59
C ALA A 273 12.59 -2.76 2.01
N THR A 274 12.33 -2.59 3.31
CA THR A 274 11.57 -1.44 3.84
C THR A 274 12.29 -0.09 3.70
N GLN A 275 13.56 -0.09 3.32
CA GLN A 275 14.36 1.13 3.14
C GLN A 275 14.76 1.39 1.68
N LEU A 276 14.24 0.62 0.73
CA LEU A 276 14.43 0.87 -0.69
C LEU A 276 13.46 1.95 -1.18
N THR A 277 13.85 2.62 -2.27
CA THR A 277 13.00 3.62 -2.94
C THR A 277 11.96 2.92 -3.83
N ASP A 278 10.78 3.52 -3.99
CA ASP A 278 9.71 3.00 -4.86
C ASP A 278 10.22 2.70 -6.29
N ASP A 279 11.12 3.53 -6.84
CA ASP A 279 11.77 3.30 -8.15
C ASP A 279 12.52 1.96 -8.25
N ALA A 280 13.18 1.52 -7.17
CA ALA A 280 13.99 0.31 -7.18
C ALA A 280 13.14 -0.97 -7.14
N ILE A 281 11.88 -0.85 -6.69
CA ILE A 281 10.98 -1.98 -6.44
C ILE A 281 9.71 -1.94 -7.29
N LYS A 282 9.60 -0.97 -8.21
CA LYS A 282 8.41 -0.74 -9.04
C LYS A 282 7.95 -1.98 -9.80
N ASP A 283 8.85 -2.65 -10.54
CA ASP A 283 8.51 -3.86 -11.30
C ASP A 283 8.03 -5.00 -10.39
N LEU A 284 8.62 -5.12 -9.20
CA LEU A 284 8.24 -6.13 -8.20
C LEU A 284 6.88 -5.81 -7.56
N LYS A 285 6.59 -4.52 -7.34
CA LYS A 285 5.31 -4.02 -6.83
C LYS A 285 4.18 -4.28 -7.82
N GLU A 286 4.41 -3.99 -9.11
CA GLU A 286 3.44 -4.28 -10.16
C GLU A 286 3.14 -5.78 -10.25
N LEU A 287 4.18 -6.62 -10.12
CA LEU A 287 4.01 -8.07 -10.13
C LEU A 287 3.23 -8.59 -8.92
N PHE A 288 3.56 -8.09 -7.71
CA PHE A 288 2.81 -8.42 -6.49
C PHE A 288 1.32 -8.10 -6.67
N MET A 289 1.03 -6.87 -7.11
CA MET A 289 -0.34 -6.41 -7.36
C MET A 289 -1.06 -7.16 -8.48
N ALA A 290 -0.34 -7.77 -9.42
CA ALA A 290 -0.92 -8.60 -10.47
C ALA A 290 -1.27 -10.01 -9.98
N MET A 291 -0.58 -10.49 -8.93
CA MET A 291 -0.82 -11.80 -8.31
C MET A 291 -1.88 -11.74 -7.20
N ASP A 292 -1.96 -10.62 -6.49
CA ASP A 292 -2.95 -10.33 -5.45
C ASP A 292 -4.36 -10.13 -6.06
N ASP A 293 -5.05 -11.25 -6.36
CA ASP A 293 -6.33 -11.28 -7.07
C ASP A 293 -7.48 -10.67 -6.24
N ASN A 294 -7.47 -10.88 -4.91
CA ASN A 294 -8.48 -10.34 -4.00
C ASN A 294 -8.16 -8.90 -3.52
N ASN A 295 -6.95 -8.40 -3.81
CA ASN A 295 -6.47 -7.06 -3.45
C ASN A 295 -6.50 -6.78 -1.94
N ASP A 296 -6.22 -7.80 -1.13
CA ASP A 296 -6.13 -7.68 0.33
C ASP A 296 -4.76 -7.22 0.82
N GLY A 297 -3.79 -7.06 -0.10
CA GLY A 297 -2.43 -6.62 0.21
C GLY A 297 -1.54 -7.75 0.70
N THR A 298 -1.97 -8.99 0.58
CA THR A 298 -1.22 -10.21 0.90
C THR A 298 -1.29 -11.19 -0.26
N LEU A 299 -0.39 -12.17 -0.27
CA LEU A 299 -0.40 -13.26 -1.23
C LEU A 299 -0.60 -14.58 -0.49
N SER A 300 -1.74 -15.22 -0.73
CA SER A 300 -1.99 -16.60 -0.35
C SER A 300 -1.34 -17.59 -1.32
N VAL A 301 -1.25 -18.86 -0.90
CA VAL A 301 -0.77 -19.96 -1.77
C VAL A 301 -1.63 -20.12 -3.02
N GLY A 302 -2.92 -19.80 -2.92
CA GLY A 302 -3.86 -19.80 -4.04
C GLY A 302 -3.52 -18.71 -5.04
N GLU A 303 -3.43 -17.46 -4.59
CA GLU A 303 -3.13 -16.30 -5.42
C GLU A 303 -1.78 -16.41 -6.13
N LEU A 304 -0.73 -16.81 -5.42
CA LEU A 304 0.57 -16.99 -6.03
C LEU A 304 0.56 -18.12 -7.07
N ARG A 305 -0.16 -19.21 -6.82
CA ARG A 305 -0.32 -20.30 -7.81
C ARG A 305 -1.04 -19.81 -9.05
N GLU A 306 -2.20 -19.19 -8.90
CA GLU A 306 -3.01 -18.69 -10.01
C GLU A 306 -2.28 -17.61 -10.79
N GLY A 307 -1.60 -16.68 -10.11
CA GLY A 307 -0.78 -15.65 -10.73
C GLY A 307 0.33 -16.22 -11.60
N LEU A 308 1.03 -17.27 -11.12
CA LEU A 308 2.05 -17.97 -11.91
C LEU A 308 1.46 -18.71 -13.11
N GLU A 309 0.29 -19.36 -12.95
CA GLU A 309 -0.41 -20.05 -14.04
C GLU A 309 -0.89 -19.07 -15.12
N LYS A 310 -1.50 -17.95 -14.71
CA LYS A 310 -1.91 -16.84 -15.60
C LYS A 310 -0.71 -16.25 -16.35
N ALA A 311 0.44 -16.17 -15.70
CA ALA A 311 1.70 -15.73 -16.30
C ALA A 311 2.38 -16.82 -17.17
N GLY A 312 1.81 -18.02 -17.32
CA GLY A 312 2.40 -19.11 -18.10
C GLY A 312 3.68 -19.69 -17.51
N VAL A 313 3.90 -19.51 -16.20
CA VAL A 313 5.06 -20.03 -15.47
C VAL A 313 4.69 -21.35 -14.77
N ALA A 314 5.56 -22.36 -14.88
CA ALA A 314 5.35 -23.63 -14.21
C ALA A 314 5.34 -23.45 -12.68
N VAL A 315 4.24 -23.83 -12.04
CA VAL A 315 4.09 -23.77 -10.59
C VAL A 315 5.01 -24.80 -9.92
N PRO A 316 5.86 -24.40 -8.96
CA PRO A 316 6.66 -25.34 -8.19
C PRO A 316 5.78 -26.32 -7.40
N ALA A 317 6.12 -27.61 -7.44
CA ALA A 317 5.41 -28.64 -6.66
C ALA A 317 5.52 -28.38 -5.14
N ASP A 318 6.60 -27.73 -4.70
CA ASP A 318 6.90 -27.39 -3.32
C ASP A 318 6.44 -25.98 -2.91
N LEU A 319 5.58 -25.31 -3.70
CA LEU A 319 5.16 -23.92 -3.47
C LEU A 319 4.64 -23.66 -2.06
N ALA A 320 3.78 -24.54 -1.52
CA ALA A 320 3.22 -24.37 -0.17
C ALA A 320 4.31 -24.36 0.90
N ALA A 321 5.26 -25.30 0.82
CA ALA A 321 6.41 -25.36 1.73
C ALA A 321 7.40 -24.21 1.51
N MET A 322 7.48 -23.65 0.29
CA MET A 322 8.23 -22.42 0.06
C MET A 322 7.59 -21.23 0.78
N MET A 323 6.27 -21.07 0.67
CA MET A 323 5.55 -19.95 1.30
C MET A 323 5.63 -20.00 2.81
N GLU A 324 5.43 -21.17 3.43
CA GLU A 324 5.62 -21.35 4.89
C GLU A 324 7.04 -20.96 5.37
N ARG A 325 8.05 -21.05 4.50
CA ARG A 325 9.42 -20.64 4.82
C ARG A 325 9.68 -19.16 4.53
N ILE A 326 8.89 -18.52 3.68
CA ILE A 326 9.01 -17.10 3.35
C ILE A 326 8.25 -16.27 4.38
N ASP A 327 7.06 -16.73 4.75
CA ASP A 327 6.23 -16.21 5.84
C ASP A 327 7.04 -16.22 7.15
N THR A 328 7.57 -15.05 7.49
CA THR A 328 8.45 -14.86 8.64
C THR A 328 7.69 -14.62 9.93
N ASP A 329 6.47 -14.09 9.82
CA ASP A 329 5.60 -13.79 10.97
C ASP A 329 4.61 -14.93 11.30
N GLY A 330 4.49 -15.93 10.42
CA GLY A 330 3.64 -17.09 10.60
C GLY A 330 2.16 -16.80 10.35
N SER A 331 1.85 -15.73 9.62
CA SER A 331 0.48 -15.33 9.28
C SER A 331 -0.24 -16.31 8.33
N GLY A 332 0.51 -17.18 7.65
CA GLY A 332 0.04 -18.11 6.64
C GLY A 332 -0.11 -17.48 5.24
N VAL A 333 0.21 -16.20 5.10
CA VAL A 333 0.20 -15.43 3.85
C VAL A 333 1.55 -14.70 3.72
N ILE A 334 1.87 -14.20 2.52
CA ILE A 334 3.05 -13.37 2.31
C ILE A 334 2.60 -11.91 2.17
N ASP A 335 3.02 -11.04 3.07
CA ASP A 335 2.72 -9.61 2.94
C ASP A 335 3.61 -8.91 1.89
N TYR A 336 3.30 -7.65 1.59
CA TYR A 336 4.08 -6.85 0.65
C TYR A 336 5.58 -6.77 1.01
N SER A 337 5.92 -6.56 2.29
CA SER A 337 7.30 -6.40 2.74
C SER A 337 8.07 -7.72 2.63
N GLU A 338 7.44 -8.83 2.98
CA GLU A 338 8.01 -10.17 2.87
C GLU A 338 8.22 -10.57 1.41
N PHE A 339 7.27 -10.27 0.53
CA PHE A 339 7.43 -10.50 -0.90
C PHE A 339 8.56 -9.64 -1.48
N MET A 340 8.64 -8.36 -1.11
CA MET A 340 9.74 -7.49 -1.57
C MET A 340 11.10 -8.02 -1.12
N ALA A 341 11.24 -8.40 0.15
CA ALA A 341 12.47 -8.98 0.68
C ALA A 341 12.84 -10.30 0.00
N ALA A 342 11.84 -11.14 -0.30
CA ALA A 342 12.03 -12.44 -0.93
C ALA A 342 12.36 -12.37 -2.42
N THR A 343 11.95 -11.29 -3.09
CA THR A 343 12.15 -11.10 -4.53
C THR A 343 13.28 -10.13 -4.88
N LEU A 344 13.91 -9.52 -3.88
CA LEU A 344 14.96 -8.51 -4.06
C LEU A 344 16.20 -9.05 -4.80
N ASP A 345 16.66 -8.31 -5.82
CA ASP A 345 17.89 -8.65 -6.55
C ASP A 345 19.10 -8.64 -5.59
N LYS A 346 19.96 -9.65 -5.73
CA LYS A 346 21.17 -9.79 -4.92
C LYS A 346 22.01 -8.52 -4.86
N ARG A 347 22.12 -7.79 -5.97
CA ARG A 347 22.95 -6.58 -6.09
C ARG A 347 22.50 -5.49 -5.12
N GLU A 348 21.20 -5.37 -4.89
CA GLU A 348 20.61 -4.35 -4.02
C GLU A 348 20.94 -4.60 -2.54
N TRP A 349 20.84 -5.85 -2.09
CA TRP A 349 21.02 -6.15 -0.67
C TRP A 349 22.44 -6.54 -0.26
N VAL A 350 23.36 -6.82 -1.20
CA VAL A 350 24.80 -6.98 -0.87
C VAL A 350 25.59 -5.66 -0.90
N ALA A 351 24.93 -4.55 -1.25
CA ALA A 351 25.51 -3.23 -1.17
C ALA A 351 25.89 -2.92 0.28
N GLU A 352 27.11 -2.42 0.48
CA GLU A 352 27.67 -2.17 1.81
C GLU A 352 26.81 -1.19 2.62
N ASP A 353 26.34 -0.12 1.97
CA ASP A 353 25.43 0.86 2.59
C ASP A 353 24.09 0.27 3.01
N ALA A 354 23.54 -0.69 2.27
CA ALA A 354 22.29 -1.36 2.61
C ALA A 354 22.50 -2.30 3.81
N CYS A 355 23.56 -3.10 3.77
CA CYS A 355 23.92 -3.99 4.87
C CYS A 355 24.25 -3.23 6.15
N TRP A 356 24.95 -2.09 6.06
CA TRP A 356 25.30 -1.25 7.20
C TRP A 356 24.06 -0.66 7.88
N ARG A 357 23.09 -0.18 7.10
CA ARG A 357 21.82 0.31 7.64
C ARG A 357 21.02 -0.79 8.34
N ALA A 358 21.00 -1.99 7.75
CA ALA A 358 20.38 -3.14 8.38
C ALA A 358 21.09 -3.48 9.69
N PHE A 359 22.42 -3.62 9.68
CA PHE A 359 23.24 -3.91 10.85
C PHE A 359 22.98 -2.93 12.01
N LYS A 360 22.93 -1.63 11.74
CA LYS A 360 22.59 -0.60 12.75
C LYS A 360 21.17 -0.69 13.31
N THR A 361 20.26 -1.33 12.60
CA THR A 361 18.92 -1.62 13.13
C THR A 361 18.98 -2.78 14.13
N PHE A 362 19.97 -3.68 13.96
CA PHE A 362 20.21 -4.78 14.87
C PHE A 362 21.03 -4.41 16.11
N ASP A 363 22.07 -3.60 15.94
CA ASP A 363 22.93 -3.04 16.98
C ASP A 363 22.23 -1.84 17.66
N GLN A 364 21.46 -2.11 18.71
CA GLN A 364 20.61 -1.10 19.37
C GLN A 364 21.42 -0.21 20.31
N ASP A 365 22.47 -0.76 20.92
CA ASP A 365 23.33 -0.03 21.85
C ASP A 365 24.47 0.72 21.15
N GLY A 366 24.68 0.46 19.85
CA GLY A 366 25.71 1.11 19.04
C GLY A 366 27.12 0.62 19.39
N SER A 367 27.24 -0.58 19.94
CA SER A 367 28.51 -1.20 20.32
C SER A 367 29.37 -1.59 19.12
N GLY A 368 28.80 -1.63 17.91
CA GLY A 368 29.46 -2.10 16.69
C GLY A 368 29.41 -3.62 16.52
N SER A 369 28.61 -4.31 17.33
CA SER A 369 28.46 -5.77 17.33
C SER A 369 27.06 -6.15 17.78
N ILE A 370 26.42 -7.13 17.14
CA ILE A 370 25.10 -7.62 17.54
C ILE A 370 25.27 -8.75 18.54
N ASP A 371 24.79 -8.58 19.76
CA ASP A 371 24.84 -9.64 20.77
C ASP A 371 23.59 -10.54 20.79
N LYS A 372 23.65 -11.63 21.58
CA LYS A 372 22.54 -12.59 21.69
C LYS A 372 21.26 -11.95 22.25
N GLU A 373 21.36 -10.94 23.10
CA GLU A 373 20.21 -10.27 23.69
C GLU A 373 19.55 -9.32 22.70
N GLU A 374 20.33 -8.56 21.93
CA GLU A 374 19.85 -7.72 20.83
C GLU A 374 19.18 -8.57 19.74
N LEU A 375 19.83 -9.67 19.36
CA LEU A 375 19.30 -10.66 18.46
C LEU A 375 17.99 -11.25 19.02
N MET A 376 17.94 -11.61 20.31
CA MET A 376 16.70 -12.06 20.99
C MET A 376 15.64 -10.97 21.12
N LYS A 377 15.97 -9.68 21.20
CA LYS A 377 14.96 -8.61 21.29
C LYS A 377 14.29 -8.38 19.94
N LEU A 378 15.10 -8.39 18.88
CA LEU A 378 14.64 -8.15 17.51
C LEU A 378 14.00 -9.38 16.88
N LEU A 379 14.46 -10.57 17.27
CA LEU A 379 13.90 -11.84 16.83
C LEU A 379 12.86 -12.39 17.85
N GLY A 380 13.14 -12.36 19.14
CA GLY A 380 12.30 -12.98 20.19
C GLY A 380 11.21 -12.11 20.83
N GLY A 381 11.07 -10.84 20.42
CA GLY A 381 10.00 -9.97 20.89
C GLY A 381 10.24 -9.32 22.25
N SER A 382 10.60 -8.05 22.22
CA SER A 382 10.21 -7.08 23.26
C SER A 382 10.15 -5.67 22.69
N THR A 383 9.24 -5.46 21.75
CA THR A 383 8.57 -4.18 21.50
C THR A 383 7.28 -4.46 20.73
N VAL A 384 6.14 -4.18 21.36
CA VAL A 384 4.87 -4.07 20.63
C VAL A 384 5.00 -2.85 19.72
N VAL A 385 5.13 -3.10 18.42
CA VAL A 385 4.79 -2.14 17.38
C VAL A 385 3.96 -2.92 16.36
N ASN A 386 2.64 -2.71 16.38
CA ASN A 386 1.67 -3.25 15.42
C ASN A 386 1.58 -4.80 15.31
N ASP A 387 1.16 -5.49 16.38
CA ASP A 387 0.58 -6.85 16.39
C ASP A 387 1.32 -8.01 15.65
N MET A 388 2.56 -7.83 15.17
CA MET A 388 3.36 -8.91 14.58
C MET A 388 4.14 -9.68 15.66
N GLN A 389 3.80 -10.96 15.84
CA GLN A 389 4.43 -11.84 16.82
C GLN A 389 5.47 -12.73 16.14
N ILE A 390 6.63 -12.17 15.81
CA ILE A 390 7.76 -12.98 15.34
C ILE A 390 8.34 -13.74 16.54
N LYS A 391 8.24 -15.08 16.51
CA LYS A 391 8.46 -15.94 17.68
C LYS A 391 9.70 -16.82 17.48
N TYR A 392 10.89 -16.25 17.64
CA TYR A 392 12.12 -17.05 17.65
C TYR A 392 12.41 -17.59 19.06
N THR A 393 12.76 -18.87 19.16
CA THR A 393 13.15 -19.52 20.42
C THR A 393 14.64 -19.34 20.70
N ALA A 394 15.05 -19.41 21.98
CA ALA A 394 16.47 -19.33 22.36
C ALA A 394 17.36 -20.33 21.60
N LYS A 395 16.82 -21.53 21.27
CA LYS A 395 17.52 -22.55 20.46
C LYS A 395 17.79 -22.10 19.03
N GLU A 396 16.90 -21.31 18.45
CA GLU A 396 17.05 -20.79 17.08
C GLU A 396 18.06 -19.66 17.04
N VAL A 397 18.06 -18.80 18.06
CA VAL A 397 19.07 -17.76 18.23
C VAL A 397 20.47 -18.40 18.38
N ASP A 398 20.59 -19.46 19.18
CA ASP A 398 21.84 -20.22 19.31
C ASP A 398 22.31 -20.83 17.99
N ALA A 399 21.39 -21.32 17.16
CA ALA A 399 21.71 -21.86 15.85
C ALA A 399 22.22 -20.76 14.89
N ILE A 400 21.64 -19.56 14.95
CA ILE A 400 22.09 -18.40 14.17
C ILE A 400 23.49 -17.99 14.61
N MET A 401 23.72 -17.80 15.91
CA MET A 401 25.02 -17.42 16.44
C MET A 401 26.10 -18.39 15.95
N LYS A 402 25.86 -19.70 16.09
CA LYS A 402 26.81 -20.73 15.62
C LYS A 402 27.11 -20.69 14.12
N GLU A 403 26.20 -20.17 13.30
CA GLU A 403 26.39 -20.09 11.85
C GLU A 403 27.16 -18.84 11.41
N VAL A 404 27.00 -17.74 12.17
CA VAL A 404 27.41 -16.38 11.76
C VAL A 404 28.60 -15.86 12.56
N ASP A 405 28.69 -16.16 13.85
CA ASP A 405 29.83 -15.86 14.72
C ASP A 405 31.01 -16.76 14.30
N LEU A 406 31.90 -16.21 13.47
CA LEU A 406 33.03 -16.92 12.88
C LEU A 406 34.23 -16.94 13.82
N ASN A 407 34.36 -15.91 14.67
CA ASN A 407 35.48 -15.74 15.58
C ASN A 407 35.22 -16.40 16.96
N GLY A 408 33.97 -16.75 17.28
CA GLY A 408 33.53 -17.42 18.50
C GLY A 408 33.45 -16.51 19.73
N ASP A 409 33.34 -15.19 19.55
CA ASP A 409 33.32 -14.21 20.64
C ASP A 409 31.94 -14.01 21.27
N GLY A 410 30.91 -14.68 20.72
CA GLY A 410 29.54 -14.61 21.21
C GLY A 410 28.78 -13.37 20.71
N LYS A 411 29.33 -12.64 19.75
CA LYS A 411 28.73 -11.48 19.08
C LYS A 411 28.83 -11.64 17.56
N ILE A 412 28.17 -10.75 16.82
CA ILE A 412 28.26 -10.68 15.36
C ILE A 412 28.73 -9.29 14.98
N ASP A 413 29.98 -9.19 14.50
CA ASP A 413 30.49 -7.93 13.97
C ASP A 413 29.99 -7.64 12.54
N PHE A 414 30.28 -6.44 12.01
CA PHE A 414 29.83 -6.07 10.68
C PHE A 414 30.46 -6.92 9.57
N GLU A 415 31.70 -7.39 9.73
CA GLU A 415 32.36 -8.24 8.74
C GLU A 415 31.71 -9.63 8.68
N GLU A 416 31.37 -10.20 9.83
CA GLU A 416 30.63 -11.46 9.97
C GLU A 416 29.20 -11.34 9.42
N PHE A 417 28.52 -10.24 9.71
CA PHE A 417 27.21 -9.92 9.13
C PHE A 417 27.29 -9.84 7.59
N MET A 418 28.29 -9.13 7.06
CA MET A 418 28.53 -9.03 5.61
C MET A 418 28.90 -10.38 4.99
N ALA A 419 29.68 -11.21 5.68
CA ALA A 419 30.01 -12.56 5.25
C ALA A 419 28.74 -13.42 5.14
N MET A 420 27.85 -13.36 6.12
CA MET A 420 26.54 -14.02 6.09
C MET A 420 25.68 -13.54 4.90
N MET A 421 25.61 -12.23 4.66
CA MET A 421 24.88 -11.68 3.51
C MET A 421 25.50 -12.18 2.20
N ARG A 422 26.82 -12.17 2.03
CA ARG A 422 27.48 -12.61 0.79
C ARG A 422 27.39 -14.12 0.54
N LYS A 423 27.32 -14.94 1.59
CA LYS A 423 27.25 -16.41 1.54
C LYS A 423 26.00 -16.87 0.80
N MET A 424 26.19 -17.62 -0.29
CA MET A 424 25.07 -18.22 -1.03
C MET A 424 24.65 -19.54 -0.38
N PRO A 425 23.36 -19.90 -0.42
CA PRO A 425 22.91 -21.25 -0.09
C PRO A 425 23.67 -22.27 -0.94
N LYS A 426 24.14 -23.36 -0.32
CA LYS A 426 24.97 -24.39 -0.96
C LYS A 426 24.31 -24.99 -2.23
N ASP A 427 22.98 -24.94 -2.32
CA ASP A 427 22.19 -25.49 -3.44
C ASP A 427 22.18 -24.62 -4.70
N ARG A 428 22.67 -23.37 -4.66
CA ARG A 428 22.72 -22.54 -5.88
C ARG A 428 23.69 -23.08 -6.94
N LYS A 429 24.73 -23.82 -6.53
CA LYS A 429 25.62 -24.51 -7.49
C LYS A 429 24.93 -25.65 -8.24
N ALA A 430 23.91 -26.28 -7.64
CA ALA A 430 23.11 -27.30 -8.30
C ALA A 430 22.03 -26.68 -9.21
N ILE A 431 21.47 -25.53 -8.84
CA ILE A 431 20.39 -24.86 -9.58
C ILE A 431 20.92 -24.08 -10.81
N ILE A 432 22.14 -23.52 -10.78
CA ILE A 432 22.75 -22.80 -11.91
C ILE A 432 23.28 -23.76 -13.01
N GLY A 433 23.22 -25.08 -12.80
CA GLY A 433 23.73 -26.09 -13.74
C GLY A 433 22.95 -26.26 -15.06
N ILE A 434 21.88 -25.50 -15.29
CA ILE A 434 21.14 -25.50 -16.56
C ILE A 434 21.46 -24.19 -17.29
N GLY A 435 22.28 -24.30 -18.32
CA GLY A 435 22.95 -23.19 -18.98
C GLY A 435 22.02 -22.12 -19.55
N LEU A 436 22.26 -20.88 -19.11
CA LEU A 436 22.05 -19.72 -19.96
C LEU A 436 23.13 -19.77 -21.05
N GLY A 437 22.75 -20.26 -22.23
CA GLY A 437 23.57 -20.17 -23.43
C GLY A 437 23.93 -18.71 -23.67
N SER A 438 25.24 -18.45 -23.78
CA SER A 438 25.80 -17.15 -24.14
C SER A 438 25.13 -16.62 -25.41
N PRO A 439 24.77 -15.33 -25.50
CA PRO A 439 24.36 -14.75 -26.77
C PRO A 439 25.55 -14.82 -27.73
N SER A 440 25.40 -15.60 -28.79
CA SER A 440 26.36 -15.68 -29.89
C SER A 440 26.54 -14.28 -30.48
N LYS A 441 27.75 -13.72 -30.36
CA LYS A 441 28.12 -12.50 -31.09
C LYS A 441 27.88 -12.73 -32.59
N PRO A 442 27.29 -11.76 -33.31
CA PRO A 442 27.25 -11.84 -34.76
C PRO A 442 28.69 -11.76 -35.29
N LYS A 443 29.09 -12.75 -36.09
CA LYS A 443 30.32 -12.68 -36.88
C LYS A 443 30.12 -11.70 -38.05
N PRO A 444 31.21 -11.03 -38.48
CA PRO A 444 31.17 -9.89 -39.39
C PRO A 444 30.61 -10.23 -40.78
#